data_AF-A0A1Y5RUS4-F1
#
_entry.id   AF-A0A1Y5RUS4-F1
#
_cell.length_a   1.000
_cell.length_b   1.000
_cell.length_c   1.000
_cell.angle_alpha   90.00
_cell.angle_beta   90.00
_cell.angle_gamma   90.00
#
_symmetry.space_group_name_H-M   'P 1'
#
loop_
_entity.id
_entity.type
_entity.pdbx_description
1 polymer ?
#
loop_
_entity_poly.entity_id
_entity_poly.type
_entity_poly.pdbx_seq_one_letter_code
_entity_poly.pdbx_strand_id
1 'polypeptide(L)'
;MDIMTQFDNSYARLPERFFSKVDPTPVPTPEIILFNTKLAAQLGVSEWSERPDILAGNTVPTGADPLAQVYAAHQFGGWVPRLGDGRAILLGEVVTDQGRFDIQLKGAGRTPYSRSGDGRNWLGPVLREYIVSEFMAAMNVPTTRALAATATGARVQRERAYPGGVVTRVAASHIRVGTFQYFTAQGDTSAVKLLIDHVRERHFPQAADTLGVYESIVAAQAKLIAKWMGLGFVHGVMNTDNMAISGETIDYGPCAFIDSYASNACFSSIDHQGRYAFDQQSNIAGWNLAQLGSCFVPLLSEELGGQEAAVESLTDVLNSFPAIFQAEWRSVFGAKLGITSPDETDLELAQELLDLMQTQHADFTNVFAGLSTGTARDEFTDPSAFDLWFEKWQARVTLDDDARAAMNAANPKIIPRTHQLEQAIQAAIEGDFAPAQRLARVLSDPMHLSPDDIDLTRPPLTHEIVPNTFCGT
;
A
#
# COMPACT_ATOMS: atom_id res chain seq x y z
N MET A 1 -22.90 -24.42 -8.28
CA MET A 1 -21.90 -24.82 -9.29
C MET A 1 -20.57 -24.54 -8.65
N ASP A 2 -19.76 -25.57 -8.41
CA ASP A 2 -18.37 -25.37 -8.01
C ASP A 2 -17.67 -24.62 -9.15
N ILE A 3 -17.40 -23.35 -8.94
CA ILE A 3 -16.54 -22.57 -9.82
C ILE A 3 -15.14 -23.07 -9.47
N MET A 4 -14.64 -24.08 -10.18
CA MET A 4 -13.20 -24.37 -10.15
C MET A 4 -12.49 -23.07 -10.52
N THR A 5 -11.61 -22.58 -9.66
CA THR A 5 -10.81 -21.38 -9.92
C THR A 5 -10.10 -21.53 -11.25
N GLN A 6 -10.46 -20.69 -12.23
CA GLN A 6 -9.83 -20.71 -13.54
C GLN A 6 -8.68 -19.71 -13.54
N PHE A 7 -7.47 -20.25 -13.45
CA PHE A 7 -6.26 -19.46 -13.65
C PHE A 7 -6.09 -19.10 -15.13
N ASP A 8 -5.72 -17.85 -15.39
CA ASP A 8 -5.33 -17.37 -16.71
C ASP A 8 -4.03 -16.57 -16.59
N ASN A 9 -2.88 -17.22 -16.70
CA ASN A 9 -1.59 -16.62 -16.32
C ASN A 9 -0.99 -15.76 -17.45
N SER A 10 -1.43 -14.52 -17.60
CA SER A 10 -0.99 -13.58 -18.64
C SER A 10 0.48 -13.16 -18.48
N TYR A 11 0.96 -12.87 -17.26
CA TYR A 11 2.37 -12.54 -17.05
C TYR A 11 3.30 -13.72 -17.39
N ALA A 12 2.86 -14.95 -17.11
CA ALA A 12 3.60 -16.16 -17.43
C ALA A 12 3.77 -16.41 -18.95
N ARG A 13 2.97 -15.74 -19.79
CA ARG A 13 3.09 -15.78 -21.26
C ARG A 13 4.05 -14.73 -21.82
N LEU A 14 4.55 -13.81 -20.99
CA LEU A 14 5.64 -12.92 -21.39
C LEU A 14 6.92 -13.73 -21.64
N PRO A 15 7.89 -13.21 -22.41
CA PRO A 15 9.17 -13.88 -22.62
C PRO A 15 9.89 -14.22 -21.30
N GLU A 16 10.66 -15.31 -21.27
CA GLU A 16 11.31 -15.79 -20.04
C GLU A 16 12.25 -14.76 -19.39
N ARG A 17 12.71 -13.73 -20.11
CA ARG A 17 13.52 -12.63 -19.53
C ARG A 17 12.79 -11.81 -18.44
N PHE A 18 11.46 -11.94 -18.30
CA PHE A 18 10.66 -11.24 -17.30
C PHE A 18 10.54 -11.97 -15.95
N PHE A 19 10.88 -13.26 -15.91
CA PHE A 19 10.67 -14.06 -14.70
C PHE A 19 11.57 -15.29 -14.65
N SER A 20 11.51 -16.03 -13.55
CA SER A 20 11.96 -17.41 -13.48
C SER A 20 10.82 -18.28 -13.00
N LYS A 21 10.58 -19.42 -13.66
CA LYS A 21 9.65 -20.43 -13.16
C LYS A 21 10.19 -21.01 -11.86
N VAL A 22 9.37 -20.98 -10.82
CA VAL A 22 9.76 -21.48 -9.49
C VAL A 22 8.53 -21.84 -8.69
N ASP A 23 8.49 -23.08 -8.22
CA ASP A 23 7.44 -23.54 -7.32
C ASP A 23 7.69 -23.07 -5.88
N PRO A 24 6.64 -22.83 -5.09
CA PRO A 24 6.75 -22.65 -3.66
C PRO A 24 7.47 -23.82 -2.97
N THR A 25 8.21 -23.50 -1.90
CA THR A 25 8.84 -24.50 -1.05
C THR A 25 7.89 -24.87 0.10
N PRO A 26 7.46 -26.13 0.21
CA PRO A 26 6.53 -26.57 1.25
C PRO A 26 7.00 -26.27 2.67
N VAL A 27 6.05 -26.18 3.60
CA VAL A 27 6.28 -25.94 5.02
C VAL A 27 5.72 -27.08 5.90
N PRO A 28 6.23 -27.28 7.13
CA PRO A 28 5.90 -28.46 7.94
C PRO A 28 4.43 -28.60 8.33
N THR A 29 3.84 -27.56 8.92
CA THR A 29 2.49 -27.62 9.49
C THR A 29 1.76 -26.29 9.24
N PRO A 30 1.18 -26.10 8.04
CA PRO A 30 0.52 -24.85 7.70
C PRO A 30 -0.80 -24.69 8.47
N GLU A 31 -1.04 -23.51 9.04
CA GLU A 31 -2.25 -23.16 9.80
C GLU A 31 -2.72 -21.75 9.41
N ILE A 32 -3.99 -21.61 9.05
CA ILE A 32 -4.57 -20.31 8.70
C ILE A 32 -4.86 -19.53 9.99
N ILE A 33 -4.29 -18.33 10.11
CA ILE A 33 -4.52 -17.44 11.26
C ILE A 33 -5.62 -16.42 10.93
N LEU A 34 -5.55 -15.83 9.74
CA LEU A 34 -6.52 -14.88 9.20
C LEU A 34 -6.89 -15.30 7.78
N PHE A 35 -8.18 -15.24 7.44
CA PHE A 35 -8.69 -15.51 6.11
C PHE A 35 -9.74 -14.49 5.71
N ASN A 36 -9.61 -13.97 4.50
CA ASN A 36 -10.49 -12.94 3.98
C ASN A 36 -11.62 -13.55 3.15
N THR A 37 -12.69 -13.97 3.82
CA THR A 37 -13.82 -14.63 3.15
C THR A 37 -14.49 -13.75 2.08
N LYS A 38 -14.56 -12.43 2.29
CA LYS A 38 -15.15 -11.50 1.31
C LYS A 38 -14.31 -11.46 0.03
N LEU A 39 -13.00 -11.31 0.16
CA LEU A 39 -12.08 -11.33 -0.98
C LEU A 39 -12.05 -12.70 -1.66
N ALA A 40 -12.06 -13.79 -0.90
CA ALA A 40 -12.09 -15.14 -1.44
C ALA A 40 -13.33 -15.38 -2.33
N ALA A 41 -14.49 -14.88 -1.89
CA ALA A 41 -15.73 -14.95 -2.67
C ALA A 41 -15.64 -14.13 -3.97
N GLN A 42 -15.05 -12.93 -3.91
CA GLN A 42 -14.83 -12.09 -5.11
C GLN A 42 -13.92 -12.77 -6.13
N LEU A 43 -12.88 -13.48 -5.67
CA LEU A 43 -11.90 -14.14 -6.52
C LEU A 43 -12.34 -15.54 -7.00
N GLY A 44 -13.46 -16.08 -6.48
CA GLY A 44 -13.89 -17.45 -6.77
C GLY A 44 -12.94 -18.52 -6.18
N VAL A 45 -12.42 -18.28 -4.97
CA VAL A 45 -11.50 -19.17 -4.23
C VAL A 45 -11.97 -19.42 -2.78
N SER A 46 -13.29 -19.33 -2.53
CA SER A 46 -13.87 -19.49 -1.18
C SER A 46 -13.49 -20.82 -0.51
N GLU A 47 -13.29 -21.87 -1.29
CA GLU A 47 -12.89 -23.19 -0.84
C GLU A 47 -11.46 -23.23 -0.28
N TRP A 48 -10.65 -22.19 -0.49
CA TRP A 48 -9.29 -22.11 0.05
C TRP A 48 -9.28 -21.85 1.56
N SER A 49 -10.41 -21.48 2.15
CA SER A 49 -10.58 -21.36 3.62
C SER A 49 -10.23 -22.63 4.37
N GLU A 50 -10.38 -23.80 3.73
CA GLU A 50 -10.05 -25.11 4.29
C GLU A 50 -8.76 -25.70 3.67
N ARG A 51 -7.96 -24.88 2.98
CA ARG A 51 -6.74 -25.29 2.26
C ARG A 51 -5.50 -24.51 2.71
N PRO A 52 -5.08 -24.66 3.99
CA PRO A 52 -3.82 -24.09 4.48
C PRO A 52 -2.62 -24.53 3.63
N ASP A 53 -2.68 -25.71 3.02
CA ASP A 53 -1.65 -26.23 2.13
C ASP A 53 -1.49 -25.41 0.85
N ILE A 54 -2.56 -24.86 0.27
CA ILE A 54 -2.45 -23.94 -0.88
C ILE A 54 -1.91 -22.59 -0.41
N LEU A 55 -2.49 -22.03 0.66
CA LEU A 55 -2.15 -20.70 1.17
C LEU A 55 -0.72 -20.60 1.75
N ALA A 56 -0.10 -21.74 2.07
CA ALA A 56 1.31 -21.81 2.48
C ALA A 56 2.27 -22.26 1.36
N GLY A 57 1.73 -22.66 0.19
CA GLY A 57 2.54 -23.16 -0.93
C GLY A 57 3.00 -24.62 -0.81
N ASN A 58 2.32 -25.44 -0.02
CA ASN A 58 2.56 -26.89 -0.01
C ASN A 58 1.95 -27.58 -1.24
N THR A 59 0.84 -27.03 -1.75
CA THR A 59 0.15 -27.53 -2.93
C THR A 59 -0.03 -26.41 -3.94
N VAL A 60 0.46 -26.61 -5.17
CA VAL A 60 0.18 -25.70 -6.28
C VAL A 60 -1.19 -26.05 -6.87
N PRO A 61 -2.15 -25.10 -6.92
CA PRO A 61 -3.47 -25.35 -7.51
C PRO A 61 -3.38 -25.76 -8.98
N THR A 62 -4.34 -26.55 -9.46
CA THR A 62 -4.41 -26.90 -10.88
C THR A 62 -4.62 -25.63 -11.73
N GLY A 63 -3.81 -25.45 -12.77
CA GLY A 63 -3.86 -24.30 -13.66
C GLY A 63 -3.00 -23.10 -13.23
N ALA A 64 -2.52 -23.07 -11.98
CA ALA A 64 -1.50 -22.13 -11.57
C ALA A 64 -0.18 -22.37 -12.33
N ASP A 65 0.62 -21.32 -12.52
CA ASP A 65 1.88 -21.40 -13.26
C ASP A 65 2.97 -20.57 -12.55
N PRO A 66 3.50 -21.09 -11.43
CA PRO A 66 4.27 -20.32 -10.48
C PRO A 66 5.56 -19.70 -11.04
N LEU A 67 5.80 -18.44 -10.69
CA LEU A 67 6.98 -17.71 -11.12
C LEU A 67 7.43 -16.67 -10.09
N ALA A 68 8.68 -16.23 -10.24
CA ALA A 68 9.23 -15.07 -9.55
C ALA A 68 9.64 -14.01 -10.58
N GLN A 69 9.20 -12.77 -10.41
CA GLN A 69 9.47 -11.69 -11.35
C GLN A 69 10.88 -11.12 -11.13
N VAL A 70 11.51 -10.62 -12.20
CA VAL A 70 12.75 -9.84 -12.10
C VAL A 70 12.45 -8.35 -12.21
N TYR A 71 13.19 -7.55 -11.43
CA TYR A 71 13.15 -6.10 -11.49
C TYR A 71 14.47 -5.52 -10.95
N ALA A 72 14.68 -4.22 -11.13
CA ALA A 72 15.76 -3.43 -10.55
C ALA A 72 15.15 -2.36 -9.63
N ALA A 73 15.97 -1.48 -9.05
CA ALA A 73 15.43 -0.35 -8.29
C ALA A 73 16.45 0.76 -8.09
N HIS A 74 15.95 1.93 -7.72
CA HIS A 74 16.67 2.87 -6.88
C HIS A 74 16.22 2.69 -5.43
N GLN A 75 17.12 2.25 -4.57
CA GLN A 75 16.89 2.11 -3.13
C GLN A 75 17.52 3.29 -2.40
N PHE A 76 16.71 4.10 -1.71
CA PHE A 76 17.17 5.35 -1.08
C PHE A 76 17.94 6.27 -2.05
N GLY A 77 17.55 6.25 -3.34
CA GLY A 77 18.21 7.01 -4.41
C GLY A 77 19.44 6.34 -5.03
N GLY A 78 19.97 5.25 -4.43
CA GLY A 78 21.08 4.49 -4.99
C GLY A 78 20.61 3.41 -5.98
N TRP A 79 21.28 3.30 -7.13
CA TRP A 79 20.94 2.30 -8.14
C TRP A 79 21.31 0.87 -7.72
N VAL A 80 20.36 -0.05 -7.89
CA VAL A 80 20.50 -1.48 -7.63
C VAL A 80 20.12 -2.23 -8.90
N PRO A 81 21.11 -2.74 -9.67
CA PRO A 81 20.89 -3.19 -11.05
C PRO A 81 20.05 -4.46 -11.18
N ARG A 82 19.93 -5.26 -10.11
CA ARG A 82 19.18 -6.51 -10.13
C ARG A 82 18.63 -6.87 -8.77
N LEU A 83 17.32 -6.85 -8.66
CA LEU A 83 16.48 -7.38 -7.59
C LEU A 83 15.61 -8.50 -8.21
N GLY A 84 14.33 -8.52 -7.90
CA GLY A 84 13.38 -9.58 -8.22
C GLY A 84 12.67 -10.07 -6.97
N ASP A 85 11.66 -10.90 -7.18
CA ASP A 85 10.86 -11.47 -6.10
C ASP A 85 11.71 -12.44 -5.27
N GLY A 86 12.47 -11.92 -4.31
CA GLY A 86 13.45 -12.70 -3.54
C GLY A 86 12.86 -13.57 -2.45
N ARG A 87 11.59 -13.38 -2.10
CA ARG A 87 10.83 -14.18 -1.13
C ARG A 87 9.37 -14.32 -1.51
N ALA A 88 9.01 -13.98 -2.74
CA ALA A 88 7.65 -13.97 -3.21
C ALA A 88 7.54 -14.82 -4.47
N ILE A 89 6.42 -15.51 -4.64
CA ILE A 89 6.15 -16.36 -5.79
C ILE A 89 4.73 -16.04 -6.24
N LEU A 90 4.59 -15.54 -7.47
CA LEU A 90 3.29 -15.39 -8.11
C LEU A 90 2.80 -16.81 -8.42
N LEU A 91 1.74 -17.27 -7.75
CA LEU A 91 1.14 -18.57 -8.06
C LEU A 91 0.49 -18.54 -9.44
N GLY A 92 -0.21 -17.45 -9.73
CA GLY A 92 -0.92 -17.28 -10.98
C GLY A 92 -1.86 -16.10 -10.91
N GLU A 93 -2.72 -16.01 -11.91
CA GLU A 93 -3.69 -14.92 -12.05
C GLU A 93 -5.10 -15.47 -12.17
N VAL A 94 -6.04 -14.85 -11.47
CA VAL A 94 -7.46 -15.16 -11.58
C VAL A 94 -8.18 -14.01 -12.29
N VAL A 95 -9.21 -14.34 -13.07
CA VAL A 95 -10.04 -13.37 -13.79
C VAL A 95 -11.46 -13.43 -13.23
N THR A 96 -11.97 -12.27 -12.86
CA THR A 96 -13.30 -12.07 -12.28
C THR A 96 -14.07 -11.03 -13.09
N ASP A 97 -15.32 -10.77 -12.72
CA ASP A 97 -16.09 -9.65 -13.25
C ASP A 97 -15.51 -8.27 -12.89
N GLN A 98 -14.70 -8.20 -11.83
CA GLN A 98 -13.98 -7.00 -11.39
C GLN A 98 -12.61 -6.82 -12.07
N GLY A 99 -12.20 -7.78 -12.90
CA GLY A 99 -10.93 -7.75 -13.62
C GLY A 99 -9.99 -8.88 -13.22
N ARG A 100 -8.71 -8.69 -13.57
CA ARG A 100 -7.63 -9.66 -13.39
C ARG A 100 -6.83 -9.36 -12.13
N PHE A 101 -6.57 -10.40 -11.34
CA PHE A 101 -5.83 -10.29 -10.08
C PHE A 101 -4.70 -11.31 -10.01
N ASP A 102 -3.52 -10.85 -9.60
CA ASP A 102 -2.40 -11.69 -9.22
C ASP A 102 -2.65 -12.32 -7.84
N ILE A 103 -2.32 -13.60 -7.68
CA ILE A 103 -2.21 -14.25 -6.36
C ILE A 103 -0.75 -14.58 -6.10
N GLN A 104 -0.13 -13.91 -5.14
CA GLN A 104 1.28 -14.04 -4.80
C GLN A 104 1.46 -14.54 -3.36
N LEU A 105 2.28 -15.57 -3.16
CA LEU A 105 2.67 -16.03 -1.83
C LEU A 105 4.00 -15.39 -1.43
N LYS A 106 4.00 -14.59 -0.36
CA LYS A 106 5.20 -13.92 0.18
C LYS A 106 5.64 -14.61 1.47
N GLY A 107 6.87 -15.12 1.48
CA GLY A 107 7.41 -16.07 2.46
C GLY A 107 7.46 -17.52 1.98
N ALA A 108 7.16 -17.75 0.69
CA ALA A 108 6.92 -19.07 0.12
C ALA A 108 8.19 -19.86 -0.26
N GLY A 109 9.39 -19.36 0.03
CA GLY A 109 10.64 -20.05 -0.25
C GLY A 109 11.62 -19.23 -1.07
N ARG A 110 12.78 -19.82 -1.33
CA ARG A 110 13.85 -19.18 -2.10
C ARG A 110 13.51 -19.15 -3.58
N THR A 111 13.96 -18.10 -4.23
CA THR A 111 13.91 -17.91 -5.67
C THR A 111 15.32 -17.59 -6.18
N PRO A 112 15.55 -17.54 -7.50
CA PRO A 112 16.81 -17.05 -8.06
C PRO A 112 17.17 -15.61 -7.64
N TYR A 113 16.20 -14.85 -7.10
CA TYR A 113 16.36 -13.46 -6.70
C TYR A 113 16.53 -13.29 -5.17
N SER A 114 16.54 -14.37 -4.39
CA SER A 114 16.68 -14.29 -2.92
C SER A 114 18.01 -13.71 -2.43
N ARG A 115 19.03 -13.61 -3.31
CA ARG A 115 20.41 -13.27 -2.92
C ARG A 115 20.85 -14.17 -1.75
N SER A 116 21.28 -13.56 -0.64
CA SER A 116 21.67 -14.25 0.60
C SER A 116 20.50 -14.56 1.54
N GLY A 117 19.26 -14.17 1.21
CA GLY A 117 18.07 -14.40 2.02
C GLY A 117 17.56 -15.84 1.96
N ASP A 118 16.82 -16.22 3.00
CA ASP A 118 16.21 -17.55 3.14
C ASP A 118 14.88 -17.72 2.37
N GLY A 119 14.36 -16.64 1.78
CA GLY A 119 13.09 -16.64 1.06
C GLY A 119 11.85 -16.82 1.96
N ARG A 120 12.00 -16.71 3.28
CA ARG A 120 10.94 -16.89 4.27
C ARG A 120 10.59 -15.58 4.97
N ASN A 121 9.36 -15.49 5.46
CA ASN A 121 8.93 -14.46 6.39
C ASN A 121 8.70 -15.07 7.77
N TRP A 122 8.98 -14.29 8.80
CA TRP A 122 8.43 -14.59 10.13
C TRP A 122 7.04 -13.95 10.27
N LEU A 123 6.31 -14.33 11.31
CA LEU A 123 4.87 -14.06 11.41
C LEU A 123 4.50 -12.56 11.55
N GLY A 124 5.35 -11.74 12.16
CA GLY A 124 5.03 -10.32 12.41
C GLY A 124 4.79 -9.51 11.13
N PRO A 125 5.71 -9.51 10.15
CA PRO A 125 5.50 -8.85 8.86
C PRO A 125 4.26 -9.37 8.12
N VAL A 126 3.94 -10.66 8.25
CA VAL A 126 2.76 -11.27 7.64
C VAL A 126 1.47 -10.70 8.25
N LEU A 127 1.39 -10.61 9.57
CA LEU A 127 0.24 -10.03 10.27
C LEU A 127 0.13 -8.52 10.01
N ARG A 128 1.25 -7.79 10.02
CA ARG A 128 1.31 -6.37 9.68
C ARG A 128 0.80 -6.12 8.26
N GLU A 129 1.31 -6.84 7.28
CA GLU A 129 0.90 -6.70 5.89
C GLU A 129 -0.59 -7.05 5.72
N TYR A 130 -1.09 -8.10 6.36
CA TYR A 130 -2.52 -8.43 6.33
C TYR A 130 -3.38 -7.30 6.92
N ILE A 131 -3.12 -6.90 8.17
CA ILE A 131 -3.97 -5.94 8.89
C ILE A 131 -3.95 -4.57 8.23
N VAL A 132 -2.76 -4.07 7.85
CA VAL A 132 -2.63 -2.75 7.27
C VAL A 132 -3.21 -2.70 5.85
N SER A 133 -2.97 -3.71 5.01
CA SER A 133 -3.53 -3.73 3.65
C SER A 133 -5.07 -3.77 3.66
N GLU A 134 -5.67 -4.55 4.55
CA GLU A 134 -7.12 -4.65 4.64
C GLU A 134 -7.77 -3.41 5.25
N PHE A 135 -7.10 -2.71 6.18
CA PHE A 135 -7.52 -1.38 6.61
C PHE A 135 -7.49 -0.37 5.45
N MET A 136 -6.41 -0.35 4.67
CA MET A 136 -6.28 0.55 3.52
C MET A 136 -7.41 0.31 2.50
N ALA A 137 -7.76 -0.96 2.27
CA ALA A 137 -8.89 -1.33 1.42
C ALA A 137 -10.24 -0.90 2.00
N ALA A 138 -10.47 -1.08 3.30
CA ALA A 138 -11.68 -0.60 3.98
C ALA A 138 -11.84 0.92 3.90
N MET A 139 -10.72 1.65 3.85
CA MET A 139 -10.66 3.10 3.62
C MET A 139 -10.71 3.51 2.14
N ASN A 140 -11.00 2.57 1.24
CA ASN A 140 -11.04 2.78 -0.20
C ASN A 140 -9.72 3.35 -0.78
N VAL A 141 -8.58 3.09 -0.14
CA VAL A 141 -7.26 3.39 -0.71
C VAL A 141 -6.88 2.27 -1.67
N PRO A 142 -6.48 2.57 -2.91
CA PRO A 142 -5.95 1.53 -3.81
C PRO A 142 -4.77 0.82 -3.15
N THR A 143 -4.88 -0.50 -3.03
CA THR A 143 -3.90 -1.31 -2.30
C THR A 143 -3.91 -2.75 -2.77
N THR A 144 -2.73 -3.37 -2.72
CA THR A 144 -2.66 -4.82 -2.62
C THR A 144 -3.49 -5.30 -1.42
N ARG A 145 -4.13 -6.45 -1.56
CA ARG A 145 -5.04 -7.06 -0.60
C ARG A 145 -4.39 -8.29 0.01
N ALA A 146 -4.88 -8.71 1.17
CA ALA A 146 -4.45 -9.95 1.80
C ALA A 146 -5.60 -10.95 1.87
N LEU A 147 -5.43 -12.08 1.17
CA LEU A 147 -6.37 -13.20 1.19
C LEU A 147 -6.20 -14.03 2.46
N ALA A 148 -4.97 -14.28 2.89
CA ALA A 148 -4.69 -15.06 4.08
C ALA A 148 -3.36 -14.69 4.75
N ALA A 149 -3.30 -14.88 6.06
CA ALA A 149 -2.09 -14.99 6.85
C ALA A 149 -1.99 -16.42 7.40
N THR A 150 -0.94 -17.14 7.02
CA THR A 150 -0.79 -18.57 7.30
C THR A 150 0.51 -18.82 8.06
N ALA A 151 0.43 -19.39 9.26
CA ALA A 151 1.59 -19.91 9.99
C ALA A 151 2.17 -21.13 9.28
N THR A 152 3.49 -21.31 9.35
CA THR A 152 4.17 -22.38 8.61
C THR A 152 4.56 -23.60 9.46
N GLY A 153 4.55 -23.45 10.79
CA GLY A 153 5.15 -24.41 11.72
C GLY A 153 6.68 -24.44 11.74
N ALA A 154 7.33 -23.72 10.83
CA ALA A 154 8.78 -23.58 10.81
C ALA A 154 9.24 -22.38 11.66
N ARG A 155 10.52 -22.39 12.04
CA ARG A 155 11.19 -21.24 12.65
C ARG A 155 12.05 -20.54 11.62
N VAL A 156 12.06 -19.21 11.66
CA VAL A 156 12.79 -18.33 10.74
C VAL A 156 13.84 -17.56 11.55
N GLN A 157 15.10 -17.66 11.14
CA GLN A 157 16.22 -17.05 11.87
C GLN A 157 16.38 -15.57 11.49
N ARG A 158 16.28 -14.68 12.47
CA ARG A 158 16.65 -13.25 12.38
C ARG A 158 17.65 -12.93 13.50
N GLU A 159 17.41 -11.90 14.29
CA GLU A 159 18.17 -11.69 15.54
C GLU A 159 17.96 -12.87 16.51
N ARG A 160 16.76 -13.45 16.48
CA ARG A 160 16.40 -14.72 17.13
C ARG A 160 15.52 -15.56 16.20
N ALA A 161 15.22 -16.78 16.61
CA ALA A 161 14.30 -17.65 15.90
C ALA A 161 12.84 -17.23 16.18
N TYR A 162 12.11 -16.85 15.13
CA TYR A 162 10.69 -16.47 15.18
C TYR A 162 9.81 -17.51 14.48
N PRO A 163 8.50 -17.62 14.83
CA PRO A 163 7.57 -18.43 14.05
C PRO A 163 7.49 -17.92 12.60
N GLY A 164 7.52 -18.84 11.63
CA GLY A 164 7.40 -18.52 10.22
C GLY A 164 5.96 -18.25 9.78
N GLY A 165 5.79 -17.41 8.76
CA GLY A 165 4.49 -17.10 8.17
C GLY A 165 4.57 -16.91 6.65
N VAL A 166 3.43 -17.05 5.99
CA VAL A 166 3.20 -16.69 4.59
C VAL A 166 2.00 -15.76 4.53
N VAL A 167 2.11 -14.66 3.78
CA VAL A 167 0.96 -13.84 3.39
C VAL A 167 0.58 -14.19 1.96
N THR A 168 -0.70 -14.49 1.73
CA THR A 168 -1.27 -14.64 0.38
C THR A 168 -1.76 -13.28 -0.07
N ARG A 169 -0.94 -12.59 -0.87
CA ARG A 169 -1.21 -11.26 -1.39
C ARG A 169 -2.00 -11.34 -2.69
N VAL A 170 -2.94 -10.42 -2.87
CA VAL A 170 -3.72 -10.25 -4.09
C VAL A 170 -3.50 -8.84 -4.60
N ALA A 171 -3.24 -8.65 -5.88
CA ALA A 171 -3.01 -7.32 -6.46
C ALA A 171 -3.61 -7.22 -7.85
N ALA A 172 -3.93 -6.01 -8.31
CA ALA A 172 -4.23 -5.82 -9.73
C ALA A 172 -3.02 -6.20 -10.59
N SER A 173 -1.80 -5.92 -10.11
CA SER A 173 -0.53 -6.38 -10.70
C SER A 173 0.65 -6.15 -9.76
N HIS A 174 1.70 -6.97 -9.89
CA HIS A 174 2.99 -6.76 -9.20
C HIS A 174 4.05 -6.04 -10.04
N ILE A 175 3.68 -5.45 -11.18
CA ILE A 175 4.57 -4.64 -12.03
C ILE A 175 4.86 -3.29 -11.36
N ARG A 176 6.12 -2.88 -11.38
CA ARG A 176 6.63 -1.72 -10.61
C ARG A 176 7.48 -0.83 -11.50
N VAL A 177 7.80 0.38 -11.04
CA VAL A 177 8.80 1.23 -11.73
C VAL A 177 10.13 0.47 -11.90
N GLY A 178 10.52 -0.30 -10.89
CA GLY A 178 11.68 -1.19 -10.93
C GLY A 178 11.67 -2.23 -12.06
N THR A 179 10.50 -2.70 -12.50
CA THR A 179 10.39 -3.66 -13.60
C THR A 179 10.81 -3.02 -14.93
N PHE A 180 10.39 -1.78 -15.17
CA PHE A 180 10.80 -1.01 -16.35
C PHE A 180 12.30 -0.67 -16.30
N GLN A 181 12.77 -0.19 -15.15
CA GLN A 181 14.17 0.17 -14.95
C GLN A 181 15.13 -0.98 -15.27
N TYR A 182 14.75 -2.22 -14.95
CA TYR A 182 15.55 -3.40 -15.25
C TYR A 182 15.84 -3.56 -16.75
N PHE A 183 14.82 -3.39 -17.60
CA PHE A 183 14.97 -3.55 -19.04
C PHE A 183 15.60 -2.34 -19.72
N THR A 184 15.24 -1.13 -19.29
CA THR A 184 15.88 0.10 -19.78
C THR A 184 17.38 0.11 -19.50
N ALA A 185 17.81 -0.31 -18.31
CA ALA A 185 19.24 -0.37 -17.96
C ALA A 185 20.05 -1.34 -18.83
N GLN A 186 19.39 -2.30 -19.51
CA GLN A 186 20.00 -3.24 -20.44
C GLN A 186 19.90 -2.77 -21.91
N GLY A 187 19.26 -1.63 -22.18
CA GLY A 187 18.96 -1.15 -23.53
C GLY A 187 17.89 -1.97 -24.25
N ASP A 188 17.05 -2.71 -23.52
CA ASP A 188 16.05 -3.61 -24.11
C ASP A 188 14.72 -2.88 -24.37
N THR A 189 14.71 -1.98 -25.35
CA THR A 189 13.50 -1.23 -25.76
C THR A 189 12.35 -2.16 -26.16
N SER A 190 12.67 -3.34 -26.72
CA SER A 190 11.65 -4.34 -27.09
C SER A 190 10.89 -4.87 -25.88
N ALA A 191 11.58 -5.11 -24.75
CA ALA A 191 10.95 -5.53 -23.50
C ALA A 191 10.14 -4.40 -22.87
N VAL A 192 10.65 -3.18 -22.91
CA VAL A 192 9.92 -1.99 -22.43
C VAL A 192 8.60 -1.83 -23.18
N LYS A 193 8.62 -1.96 -24.51
CA LYS A 193 7.41 -1.93 -25.33
C LYS A 193 6.41 -3.04 -24.97
N LEU A 194 6.86 -4.28 -24.86
CA LEU A 194 6.00 -5.40 -24.46
C LEU A 194 5.36 -5.15 -23.09
N LEU A 195 6.12 -4.59 -22.14
CA LEU A 195 5.62 -4.30 -20.81
C LEU A 195 4.63 -3.13 -20.81
N ILE A 196 4.84 -2.09 -21.63
CA ILE A 196 3.87 -1.00 -21.85
C ILE A 196 2.58 -1.56 -22.44
N ASP A 197 2.67 -2.38 -23.49
CA ASP A 197 1.48 -2.97 -24.12
C ASP A 197 0.69 -3.83 -23.11
N HIS A 198 1.40 -4.64 -22.30
CA HIS A 198 0.80 -5.44 -21.23
C HIS A 198 0.14 -4.59 -20.13
N VAL A 199 0.81 -3.52 -19.68
CA VAL A 199 0.27 -2.58 -18.68
C VAL A 199 -0.94 -1.82 -19.24
N ARG A 200 -0.89 -1.38 -20.50
CA ARG A 200 -1.99 -0.68 -21.16
C ARG A 200 -3.23 -1.56 -21.22
N GLU A 201 -3.11 -2.78 -21.72
CA GLU A 201 -4.24 -3.72 -21.81
C GLU A 201 -4.85 -4.01 -20.42
N ARG A 202 -4.00 -4.16 -19.40
CA ARG A 202 -4.41 -4.59 -18.06
C ARG A 202 -4.95 -3.47 -17.18
N HIS A 203 -4.37 -2.28 -17.22
CA HIS A 203 -4.63 -1.21 -16.25
C HIS A 203 -5.19 0.06 -16.88
N PHE A 204 -4.80 0.36 -18.12
CA PHE A 204 -5.13 1.63 -18.76
C PHE A 204 -5.61 1.42 -20.20
N PRO A 205 -6.68 0.62 -20.44
CA PRO A 205 -7.12 0.27 -21.80
C PRO A 205 -7.63 1.48 -22.60
N GLN A 206 -7.92 2.59 -21.91
CA GLN A 206 -8.33 3.85 -22.51
C GLN A 206 -7.14 4.71 -22.99
N ALA A 207 -5.91 4.40 -22.58
CA ALA A 207 -4.73 5.11 -23.04
C ALA A 207 -4.50 4.80 -24.53
N ALA A 208 -4.34 5.84 -25.35
CA ALA A 208 -4.18 5.67 -26.80
C ALA A 208 -2.79 5.15 -27.17
N ASP A 209 -1.77 5.54 -26.42
CA ASP A 209 -0.35 5.32 -26.73
C ASP A 209 0.51 5.24 -25.45
N THR A 210 1.83 5.19 -25.63
CA THR A 210 2.81 5.15 -24.54
C THR A 210 2.71 6.36 -23.61
N LEU A 211 2.47 7.56 -24.17
CA LEU A 211 2.39 8.79 -23.38
C LEU A 211 1.11 8.79 -22.52
N GLY A 212 -0.04 8.38 -23.09
CA GLY A 212 -1.28 8.23 -22.35
C GLY A 212 -1.22 7.19 -21.22
N VAL A 213 -0.40 6.14 -21.37
CA VAL A 213 -0.11 5.20 -20.27
C VAL A 213 0.65 5.92 -19.15
N TYR A 214 1.67 6.70 -19.49
CA TYR A 214 2.42 7.48 -18.50
C TYR A 214 1.53 8.48 -17.77
N GLU A 215 0.71 9.26 -18.49
CA GLU A 215 -0.29 10.18 -17.91
C GLU A 215 -1.22 9.49 -16.91
N SER A 216 -1.71 8.31 -17.27
CA SER A 216 -2.61 7.52 -16.41
C SER A 216 -1.90 7.06 -15.12
N ILE A 217 -0.62 6.67 -15.21
CA ILE A 217 0.18 6.29 -14.05
C ILE A 217 0.44 7.50 -13.15
N VAL A 218 0.78 8.67 -13.72
CA VAL A 218 0.98 9.92 -12.97
C VAL A 218 -0.28 10.27 -12.19
N ALA A 219 -1.45 10.24 -12.83
CA ALA A 219 -2.73 10.53 -12.20
C ALA A 219 -3.09 9.52 -11.08
N ALA A 220 -2.92 8.22 -11.34
CA ALA A 220 -3.17 7.18 -10.35
C ALA A 220 -2.30 7.34 -9.09
N GLN A 221 -1.03 7.70 -9.28
CA GLN A 221 -0.09 7.91 -8.19
C GLN A 221 -0.40 9.19 -7.40
N ALA A 222 -0.74 10.29 -8.06
CA ALA A 222 -1.18 11.51 -7.38
C ALA A 222 -2.36 11.25 -6.44
N LYS A 223 -3.37 10.53 -6.93
CA LYS A 223 -4.54 10.11 -6.14
C LYS A 223 -4.18 9.19 -4.97
N LEU A 224 -3.27 8.24 -5.19
CA LEU A 224 -2.81 7.33 -4.14
C LEU A 224 -2.14 8.08 -2.99
N ILE A 225 -1.18 8.95 -3.31
CA ILE A 225 -0.43 9.69 -2.29
C ILE A 225 -1.32 10.67 -1.52
N ALA A 226 -2.26 11.34 -2.19
CA ALA A 226 -3.24 12.19 -1.51
C ALA A 226 -4.07 11.41 -0.48
N LYS A 227 -4.50 10.18 -0.82
CA LYS A 227 -5.21 9.30 0.12
C LYS A 227 -4.33 8.84 1.29
N TRP A 228 -3.05 8.54 1.07
CA TRP A 228 -2.12 8.27 2.16
C TRP A 228 -2.05 9.44 3.14
N MET A 229 -1.93 10.65 2.61
CA MET A 229 -1.85 11.85 3.43
C MET A 229 -3.13 12.10 4.24
N GLY A 230 -4.31 11.84 3.66
CA GLY A 230 -5.59 11.97 4.36
C GLY A 230 -5.77 11.02 5.55
N LEU A 231 -5.03 9.92 5.60
CA LEU A 231 -5.02 8.95 6.69
C LEU A 231 -3.84 9.12 7.66
N GLY A 232 -2.94 10.07 7.41
CA GLY A 232 -1.69 10.16 8.17
C GLY A 232 -0.80 8.93 7.95
N PHE A 233 -0.91 8.26 6.80
CA PHE A 233 -0.12 7.06 6.48
C PHE A 233 1.28 7.45 5.98
N VAL A 234 2.29 6.83 6.58
CA VAL A 234 3.69 6.92 6.18
C VAL A 234 4.14 5.55 5.68
N HIS A 235 4.48 5.45 4.40
CA HIS A 235 4.92 4.19 3.79
C HIS A 235 6.31 3.74 4.27
N GLY A 236 7.21 4.70 4.52
CA GLY A 236 8.54 4.48 5.11
C GLY A 236 9.62 3.92 4.17
N VAL A 237 9.29 3.36 3.00
CA VAL A 237 10.24 2.88 1.98
C VAL A 237 9.66 3.02 0.58
N MET A 238 9.66 4.24 0.04
CA MET A 238 9.16 4.53 -1.31
C MET A 238 10.27 4.39 -2.36
N ASN A 239 10.97 3.25 -2.35
CA ASN A 239 11.89 2.89 -3.43
C ASN A 239 11.11 2.67 -4.74
N THR A 240 11.78 2.72 -5.89
CA THR A 240 11.10 2.51 -7.19
C THR A 240 10.60 1.08 -7.39
N ASP A 241 11.14 0.09 -6.66
CA ASP A 241 10.60 -1.27 -6.58
C ASP A 241 9.41 -1.42 -5.63
N ASN A 242 9.01 -0.37 -4.92
CA ASN A 242 7.79 -0.35 -4.08
C ASN A 242 6.73 0.62 -4.65
N MET A 243 6.85 0.99 -5.92
CA MET A 243 5.87 1.82 -6.61
C MET A 243 5.18 1.01 -7.71
N ALA A 244 4.01 0.49 -7.40
CA ALA A 244 3.21 -0.32 -8.32
C ALA A 244 2.66 0.53 -9.46
N ILE A 245 2.76 0.01 -10.68
CA ILE A 245 2.28 0.72 -11.88
C ILE A 245 0.75 0.82 -11.91
N SER A 246 0.04 -0.08 -11.22
CA SER A 246 -1.41 -0.03 -11.03
C SER A 246 -1.90 1.14 -10.18
N GLY A 247 -0.99 1.87 -9.50
CA GLY A 247 -1.39 2.90 -8.53
C GLY A 247 -1.90 2.33 -7.21
N GLU A 248 -1.51 1.10 -6.85
CA GLU A 248 -1.81 0.46 -5.57
C GLU A 248 -0.68 0.67 -4.55
N THR A 249 -1.06 0.78 -3.27
CA THR A 249 -0.13 0.60 -2.15
C THR A 249 0.41 -0.84 -2.14
N ILE A 250 1.72 -1.02 -2.05
CA ILE A 250 2.39 -2.33 -2.08
C ILE A 250 3.55 -2.38 -1.08
N ASP A 251 3.85 -3.57 -0.55
CA ASP A 251 4.99 -3.83 0.33
C ASP A 251 4.98 -3.03 1.65
N TYR A 252 4.04 -3.43 2.52
CA TYR A 252 3.85 -2.99 3.90
C TYR A 252 4.99 -3.41 4.85
N GLY A 253 6.17 -2.82 4.68
CA GLY A 253 7.34 -3.02 5.52
C GLY A 253 7.29 -2.17 6.80
N PRO A 254 8.07 -1.08 6.89
CA PRO A 254 8.10 -0.19 8.04
C PRO A 254 7.11 0.98 7.85
N CYS A 255 5.87 0.64 7.51
CA CYS A 255 4.80 1.62 7.37
C CYS A 255 4.09 1.83 8.71
N ALA A 256 3.57 3.03 8.93
CA ALA A 256 2.80 3.35 10.13
C ALA A 256 1.80 4.48 9.85
N PHE A 257 0.86 4.65 10.77
CA PHE A 257 -0.04 5.79 10.81
C PHE A 257 0.40 6.75 11.90
N ILE A 258 0.23 8.04 11.65
CA ILE A 258 0.54 9.09 12.60
C ILE A 258 -0.48 9.03 13.75
N ASP A 259 0.01 8.87 14.97
CA ASP A 259 -0.75 9.12 16.19
C ASP A 259 -0.76 10.64 16.44
N SER A 260 0.16 11.16 17.28
CA SER A 260 0.40 12.60 17.44
C SER A 260 0.92 13.22 16.15
N TYR A 261 0.24 14.25 15.62
CA TYR A 261 0.61 14.84 14.34
C TYR A 261 1.99 15.51 14.35
N ALA A 262 2.78 15.15 13.35
CA ALA A 262 4.04 15.80 12.98
C ALA A 262 4.19 15.72 11.46
N SER A 263 4.32 16.85 10.79
CA SER A 263 4.48 16.90 9.32
C SER A 263 5.70 16.12 8.82
N ASN A 264 6.77 16.08 9.62
CA ASN A 264 7.99 15.34 9.31
C ASN A 264 8.01 13.92 9.92
N ALA A 265 6.85 13.34 10.27
CA ALA A 265 6.79 12.01 10.85
C ALA A 265 7.49 10.98 9.97
N CYS A 266 8.43 10.24 10.57
CA CYS A 266 9.22 9.20 9.93
C CYS A 266 9.36 8.03 10.89
N PHE A 267 8.99 6.83 10.44
CA PHE A 267 8.93 5.62 11.29
C PHE A 267 9.88 4.52 10.82
N SER A 268 10.51 4.66 9.66
CA SER A 268 11.38 3.63 9.12
C SER A 268 12.72 3.64 9.84
N SER A 269 13.07 2.51 10.47
CA SER A 269 14.32 2.39 11.23
C SER A 269 15.59 2.64 10.41
N ILE A 270 15.49 2.54 9.08
CA ILE A 270 16.58 2.70 8.12
C ILE A 270 16.56 4.07 7.42
N ASP A 271 15.54 4.90 7.64
CA ASP A 271 15.42 6.24 7.05
C ASP A 271 15.88 7.35 8.00
N HIS A 272 17.18 7.37 8.27
CA HIS A 272 17.78 8.35 9.19
C HIS A 272 17.73 9.81 8.69
N GLN A 273 17.48 10.02 7.39
CA GLN A 273 17.45 11.35 6.78
C GLN A 273 16.03 11.85 6.52
N GLY A 274 15.00 11.06 6.86
CA GLY A 274 13.61 11.42 6.60
C GLY A 274 13.29 11.52 5.11
N ARG A 275 13.98 10.76 4.25
CA ARG A 275 13.73 10.74 2.79
C ARG A 275 12.28 10.38 2.49
N TYR A 276 11.69 9.49 3.28
CA TYR A 276 10.34 8.97 3.14
C TYR A 276 9.43 9.43 4.29
N ALA A 277 9.75 10.56 4.93
CA ALA A 277 8.88 11.19 5.91
C ALA A 277 7.53 11.59 5.28
N PHE A 278 6.53 11.81 6.13
CA PHE A 278 5.16 12.13 5.71
C PHE A 278 5.07 13.29 4.71
N ASP A 279 5.75 14.40 4.98
CA ASP A 279 5.82 15.59 4.11
C ASP A 279 6.63 15.38 2.82
N GLN A 280 7.44 14.32 2.73
CA GLN A 280 8.25 14.01 1.54
C GLN A 280 7.56 13.07 0.55
N GLN A 281 6.46 12.42 0.92
CA GLN A 281 5.87 11.36 0.09
C GLN A 281 5.47 11.83 -1.31
N SER A 282 4.91 13.04 -1.45
CA SER A 282 4.56 13.61 -2.77
C SER A 282 5.81 13.94 -3.60
N ASN A 283 6.84 14.52 -2.98
CA ASN A 283 8.11 14.83 -3.65
C ASN A 283 8.80 13.56 -4.15
N ILE A 284 8.81 12.50 -3.33
CA ILE A 284 9.41 11.21 -3.69
C ILE A 284 8.59 10.51 -4.78
N ALA A 285 7.26 10.59 -4.75
CA ALA A 285 6.43 10.07 -5.83
C ALA A 285 6.76 10.77 -7.15
N GLY A 286 6.87 12.10 -7.17
CA GLY A 286 7.34 12.85 -8.34
C GLY A 286 8.72 12.41 -8.82
N TRP A 287 9.67 12.20 -7.90
CA TRP A 287 10.99 11.68 -8.25
C TRP A 287 10.93 10.27 -8.87
N ASN A 288 10.15 9.36 -8.29
CA ASN A 288 9.98 8.00 -8.83
C ASN A 288 9.28 8.02 -10.21
N LEU A 289 8.30 8.91 -10.42
CA LEU A 289 7.67 9.12 -11.74
C LEU A 289 8.67 9.62 -12.77
N ALA A 290 9.58 10.52 -12.40
CA ALA A 290 10.66 10.95 -13.28
C ALA A 290 11.58 9.78 -13.67
N GLN A 291 11.86 8.86 -12.73
CA GLN A 291 12.60 7.63 -13.03
C GLN A 291 11.83 6.66 -13.93
N LEU A 292 10.50 6.64 -13.87
CA LEU A 292 9.69 5.88 -14.81
C LEU A 292 9.69 6.53 -16.19
N GLY A 293 9.50 7.85 -16.27
CA GLY A 293 9.50 8.59 -17.53
C GLY A 293 10.80 8.38 -18.31
N SER A 294 11.96 8.41 -17.63
CA SER A 294 13.24 8.11 -18.28
C SER A 294 13.31 6.70 -18.89
N CYS A 295 12.56 5.73 -18.37
CA CYS A 295 12.47 4.39 -18.94
C CYS A 295 11.74 4.37 -20.29
N PHE A 296 10.87 5.34 -20.56
CA PHE A 296 10.04 5.41 -21.77
C PHE A 296 10.70 6.23 -22.90
N VAL A 297 11.75 7.01 -22.59
CA VAL A 297 12.45 7.86 -23.58
C VAL A 297 12.86 7.10 -24.84
N PRO A 298 13.52 5.91 -24.79
CA PRO A 298 13.95 5.22 -26.00
C PRO A 298 12.77 4.86 -26.92
N LEU A 299 11.67 4.36 -26.34
CA LEU A 299 10.49 3.98 -27.11
C LEU A 299 9.78 5.21 -27.69
N LEU A 300 9.56 6.25 -26.88
CA LEU A 300 8.93 7.48 -27.35
C LEU A 300 9.80 8.22 -28.38
N SER A 301 11.13 8.05 -28.34
CA SER A 301 12.01 8.61 -29.37
C SER A 301 11.73 7.98 -30.75
N GLU A 302 11.44 6.67 -30.78
CA GLU A 302 11.03 5.96 -31.99
C GLU A 302 9.63 6.38 -32.46
N GLU A 303 8.70 6.57 -31.51
CA GLU A 303 7.30 6.94 -31.80
C GLU A 303 7.14 8.41 -32.25
N LEU A 304 7.91 9.34 -31.67
CA LEU A 304 7.80 10.78 -31.90
C LEU A 304 8.88 11.35 -32.84
N GLY A 305 9.79 10.51 -33.33
CA GLY A 305 10.80 10.91 -34.31
C GLY A 305 12.02 11.65 -33.74
N GLY A 306 12.26 11.56 -32.44
CA GLY A 306 13.46 12.12 -31.81
C GLY A 306 13.45 12.12 -30.28
N GLN A 307 14.63 12.06 -29.69
CA GLN A 307 14.81 12.07 -28.23
C GLN A 307 14.36 13.39 -27.58
N GLU A 308 14.54 14.52 -28.25
CA GLU A 308 14.14 15.83 -27.74
C GLU A 308 12.61 15.90 -27.53
N ALA A 309 11.83 15.54 -28.54
CA ALA A 309 10.36 15.50 -28.46
C ALA A 309 9.85 14.51 -27.39
N ALA A 310 10.53 13.36 -27.24
CA ALA A 310 10.20 12.38 -26.20
C ALA A 310 10.42 12.94 -24.78
N VAL A 311 11.57 13.57 -24.55
CA VAL A 311 11.91 14.17 -23.24
C VAL A 311 10.98 15.33 -22.93
N GLU A 312 10.67 16.19 -23.90
CA GLU A 312 9.73 17.31 -23.75
C GLU A 312 8.35 16.81 -23.33
N SER A 313 7.78 15.86 -24.08
CA SER A 313 6.45 15.30 -23.79
C SER A 313 6.35 14.65 -22.42
N LEU A 314 7.36 13.85 -22.03
CA LEU A 314 7.42 13.23 -20.70
C LEU A 314 7.58 14.26 -19.58
N THR A 315 8.34 15.32 -19.83
CA THR A 315 8.55 16.41 -18.86
C THR A 315 7.26 17.20 -18.65
N ASP A 316 6.51 17.48 -19.70
CA ASP A 316 5.21 18.16 -19.60
C ASP A 316 4.21 17.36 -18.77
N VAL A 317 4.11 16.05 -19.01
CA VAL A 317 3.27 15.16 -18.19
C VAL A 317 3.74 15.14 -16.73
N LEU A 318 5.05 15.02 -16.48
CA LEU A 318 5.59 15.05 -15.11
C LEU A 318 5.29 16.37 -14.41
N ASN A 319 5.41 17.50 -15.11
CA ASN A 319 5.14 18.84 -14.57
C ASN A 319 3.67 19.07 -14.24
N SER A 320 2.75 18.23 -14.73
CA SER A 320 1.34 18.24 -14.32
C SER A 320 1.11 17.61 -12.95
N PHE A 321 2.01 16.74 -12.47
CA PHE A 321 1.84 15.98 -11.22
C PHE A 321 1.51 16.86 -10.00
N PRO A 322 2.22 17.98 -9.72
CA PRO A 322 1.92 18.80 -8.54
C PRO A 322 0.48 19.33 -8.54
N ALA A 323 -0.04 19.76 -9.69
CA ALA A 323 -1.40 20.28 -9.80
C ALA A 323 -2.45 19.18 -9.61
N ILE A 324 -2.22 17.99 -10.19
CA ILE A 324 -3.11 16.83 -9.99
C ILE A 324 -3.10 16.41 -8.52
N PHE A 325 -1.91 16.29 -7.92
CA PHE A 325 -1.76 15.93 -6.51
C PHE A 325 -2.44 16.95 -5.58
N GLN A 326 -2.30 18.25 -5.82
CA GLN A 326 -2.98 19.28 -5.03
C GLN A 326 -4.51 19.19 -5.15
N ALA A 327 -5.03 18.93 -6.35
CA ALA A 327 -6.47 18.74 -6.55
C ALA A 327 -7.00 17.51 -5.79
N GLU A 328 -6.27 16.39 -5.83
CA GLU A 328 -6.62 15.17 -5.08
C GLU A 328 -6.50 15.39 -3.57
N TRP A 329 -5.45 16.08 -3.12
CA TRP A 329 -5.27 16.44 -1.70
C TRP A 329 -6.43 17.30 -1.20
N ARG A 330 -6.84 18.32 -1.97
CA ARG A 330 -8.03 19.14 -1.68
C ARG A 330 -9.29 18.31 -1.57
N SER A 331 -9.51 17.39 -2.50
CA SER A 331 -10.67 16.51 -2.46
C SER A 331 -10.68 15.65 -1.20
N VAL A 332 -9.53 15.06 -0.85
CA VAL A 332 -9.38 14.22 0.34
C VAL A 332 -9.63 15.03 1.62
N PHE A 333 -8.93 16.14 1.83
CA PHE A 333 -9.09 16.95 3.05
C PHE A 333 -10.42 17.70 3.10
N GLY A 334 -10.97 18.10 1.96
CA GLY A 334 -12.33 18.64 1.85
C GLY A 334 -13.37 17.66 2.40
N ALA A 335 -13.31 16.39 1.97
CA ALA A 335 -14.20 15.35 2.50
C ALA A 335 -14.03 15.14 4.02
N LYS A 336 -12.79 15.18 4.53
CA LYS A 336 -12.51 15.10 5.97
C LYS A 336 -13.12 16.25 6.77
N LEU A 337 -13.26 17.42 6.16
CA LEU A 337 -13.88 18.61 6.75
C LEU A 337 -15.39 18.72 6.46
N GLY A 338 -15.98 17.82 5.67
CA GLY A 338 -17.39 17.91 5.27
C GLY A 338 -17.67 18.90 4.13
N ILE A 339 -16.64 19.27 3.37
CA ILE A 339 -16.74 20.14 2.19
C ILE A 339 -16.87 19.25 0.94
N THR A 340 -18.07 19.18 0.37
CA THR A 340 -18.38 18.32 -0.78
C THR A 340 -17.84 18.86 -2.11
N SER A 341 -17.68 20.17 -2.22
CA SER A 341 -17.09 20.85 -3.38
C SER A 341 -16.00 21.82 -2.90
N PRO A 342 -14.78 21.32 -2.60
CA PRO A 342 -13.70 22.17 -2.12
C PRO A 342 -13.12 23.01 -3.27
N ASP A 343 -12.79 24.27 -2.97
CA ASP A 343 -12.03 25.15 -3.86
C ASP A 343 -10.65 25.49 -3.29
N GLU A 344 -9.90 26.36 -3.97
CA GLU A 344 -8.54 26.75 -3.56
C GLU A 344 -8.48 27.43 -2.18
N THR A 345 -9.57 28.07 -1.74
CA THR A 345 -9.63 28.77 -0.44
C THR A 345 -9.81 27.82 0.74
N ASP A 346 -10.28 26.59 0.49
CA ASP A 346 -10.50 25.57 1.52
C ASP A 346 -9.20 24.87 1.97
N LEU A 347 -8.13 25.02 1.18
CA LEU A 347 -6.78 24.54 1.53
C LEU A 347 -6.28 25.13 2.85
N GLU A 348 -6.49 26.44 3.04
CA GLU A 348 -6.03 27.14 4.22
C GLU A 348 -6.69 26.59 5.48
N LEU A 349 -7.98 26.22 5.42
CA LEU A 349 -8.70 25.68 6.57
C LEU A 349 -8.14 24.32 7.01
N ALA A 350 -7.82 23.44 6.05
CA ALA A 350 -7.20 22.15 6.34
C ALA A 350 -5.76 22.33 6.87
N GLN A 351 -4.98 23.23 6.27
CA GLN A 351 -3.61 23.48 6.69
C GLN A 351 -3.53 24.11 8.08
N GLU A 352 -4.38 25.09 8.40
CA GLU A 352 -4.48 25.70 9.73
C GLU A 352 -4.74 24.62 10.80
N LEU A 353 -5.65 23.66 10.53
CA LEU A 353 -5.93 22.58 11.47
C LEU A 353 -4.69 21.70 11.70
N LEU A 354 -4.00 21.32 10.62
CA LEU A 354 -2.78 20.51 10.72
C LEU A 354 -1.68 21.24 11.50
N ASP A 355 -1.53 22.55 11.29
CA ASP A 355 -0.55 23.37 12.02
C ASP A 355 -0.87 23.45 13.53
N LEU A 356 -2.16 23.53 13.88
CA LEU A 356 -2.62 23.44 15.27
C LEU A 356 -2.31 22.07 15.88
N MET A 357 -2.62 20.98 15.15
CA MET A 357 -2.29 19.62 15.62
C MET A 357 -0.78 19.46 15.83
N GLN A 358 0.04 20.02 14.94
CA GLN A 358 1.50 19.93 15.06
C GLN A 358 2.01 20.69 16.28
N THR A 359 1.46 21.89 16.53
CA THR A 359 1.88 22.75 17.65
C THR A 359 1.53 22.12 19.00
N GLN A 360 0.41 21.40 19.07
CA GLN A 360 -0.09 20.82 20.32
C GLN A 360 0.06 19.30 20.43
N HIS A 361 0.68 18.66 19.43
CA HIS A 361 0.84 17.20 19.39
C HIS A 361 -0.50 16.43 19.49
N ALA A 362 -1.55 16.99 18.88
CA ALA A 362 -2.89 16.40 18.89
C ALA A 362 -2.91 15.12 18.02
N ASP A 363 -3.75 14.14 18.40
CA ASP A 363 -3.87 12.90 17.62
C ASP A 363 -4.57 13.15 16.28
N PHE A 364 -3.88 12.82 15.18
CA PHE A 364 -4.35 13.10 13.83
C PHE A 364 -5.73 12.48 13.56
N THR A 365 -5.89 11.21 13.93
CA THR A 365 -7.12 10.46 13.65
C THR A 365 -8.27 10.96 14.51
N ASN A 366 -8.05 11.09 15.81
CA ASN A 366 -9.10 11.47 16.75
C ASN A 366 -9.59 12.90 16.54
N VAL A 367 -8.71 13.85 16.16
CA VAL A 367 -9.15 15.21 15.81
C VAL A 367 -10.14 15.16 14.66
N PHE A 368 -9.80 14.51 13.54
CA PHE A 368 -10.71 14.41 12.39
C PHE A 368 -11.99 13.63 12.70
N ALA A 369 -11.88 12.50 13.42
CA ALA A 369 -13.03 11.69 13.82
C ALA A 369 -13.98 12.44 14.77
N GLY A 370 -13.44 13.32 15.61
CA GLY A 370 -14.18 14.09 16.61
C GLY A 370 -14.76 15.43 16.12
N LEU A 371 -14.49 15.84 14.88
CA LEU A 371 -14.95 17.15 14.37
C LEU A 371 -16.47 17.29 14.38
N SER A 372 -17.19 16.27 13.90
CA SER A 372 -18.65 16.32 13.76
C SER A 372 -19.41 16.12 15.08
N THR A 373 -18.73 15.59 16.10
CA THR A 373 -19.27 15.34 17.46
C THR A 373 -18.82 16.38 18.48
N GLY A 374 -17.87 17.25 18.12
CA GLY A 374 -17.29 18.27 19.01
C GLY A 374 -16.19 17.75 19.94
N THR A 375 -15.86 16.46 19.91
CA THR A 375 -14.83 15.85 20.77
C THR A 375 -13.41 16.11 20.27
N ALA A 376 -13.24 16.60 19.04
CA ALA A 376 -11.94 17.03 18.50
C ALA A 376 -11.23 18.04 19.42
N ARG A 377 -12.02 18.87 20.12
CA ARG A 377 -11.52 19.86 21.07
C ARG A 377 -10.71 19.25 22.21
N ASP A 378 -11.02 18.03 22.62
CA ASP A 378 -10.41 17.36 23.77
C ASP A 378 -8.98 16.87 23.47
N GLU A 379 -8.59 16.83 22.20
CA GLU A 379 -7.22 16.47 21.76
C GLU A 379 -6.22 17.64 21.91
N PHE A 380 -6.70 18.84 22.22
CA PHE A 380 -5.86 20.03 22.39
C PHE A 380 -5.67 20.37 23.87
N THR A 381 -4.42 20.55 24.28
CA THR A 381 -4.09 20.95 25.67
C THR A 381 -4.55 22.38 25.96
N ASP A 382 -4.39 23.30 24.99
CA ASP A 382 -4.96 24.65 24.99
C ASP A 382 -5.92 24.79 23.79
N PRO A 383 -7.24 24.61 24.00
CA PRO A 383 -8.20 24.62 22.90
C PRO A 383 -8.48 26.02 22.36
N SER A 384 -7.92 27.11 22.91
CA SER A 384 -8.28 28.48 22.52
C SER A 384 -8.08 28.75 21.01
N ALA A 385 -6.95 28.28 20.46
CA ALA A 385 -6.67 28.45 19.03
C ALA A 385 -7.53 27.51 18.15
N PHE A 386 -7.83 26.31 18.66
CA PHE A 386 -8.77 25.39 18.00
C PHE A 386 -10.20 25.96 17.98
N ASP A 387 -10.66 26.58 19.06
CA ASP A 387 -12.00 27.18 19.16
C ASP A 387 -12.19 28.27 18.09
N LEU A 388 -11.18 29.12 17.87
CA LEU A 388 -11.19 30.13 16.80
C LEU A 388 -11.21 29.49 15.40
N TRP A 389 -10.42 28.43 15.20
CA TRP A 389 -10.44 27.69 13.93
C TRP A 389 -11.79 27.00 13.70
N PHE A 390 -12.39 26.43 14.75
CA PHE A 390 -13.66 25.72 14.69
C PHE A 390 -14.80 26.67 14.32
N GLU A 391 -14.80 27.91 14.83
CA GLU A 391 -15.75 28.95 14.38
C GLU A 391 -15.63 29.25 12.88
N LYS A 392 -14.41 29.34 12.34
CA LYS A 392 -14.20 29.51 10.89
C LYS A 392 -14.73 28.30 10.11
N TRP A 393 -14.45 27.08 10.59
CA TRP A 393 -14.93 25.86 9.96
C TRP A 393 -16.46 25.78 9.95
N GLN A 394 -17.12 26.11 11.07
CA GLN A 394 -18.59 26.14 11.15
C GLN A 394 -19.21 27.21 10.25
N ALA A 395 -18.51 28.34 10.02
CA ALA A 395 -18.96 29.35 9.08
C ALA A 395 -18.85 28.88 7.62
N ARG A 396 -17.89 28.00 7.30
CA ARG A 396 -17.65 27.45 5.97
C ARG A 396 -18.50 26.21 5.66
N VAL A 397 -18.77 25.38 6.66
CA VAL A 397 -19.36 24.05 6.50
C VAL A 397 -20.75 24.01 7.13
N THR A 398 -21.76 23.79 6.29
CA THR A 398 -23.09 23.41 6.75
C THR A 398 -23.11 21.89 6.96
N LEU A 399 -23.29 21.44 8.21
CA LEU A 399 -23.34 20.01 8.56
C LEU A 399 -24.68 19.35 8.21
N ASP A 400 -25.02 19.37 6.93
CA ASP A 400 -26.12 18.59 6.36
C ASP A 400 -25.77 17.09 6.24
N ASP A 401 -26.70 16.31 5.71
CA ASP A 401 -26.54 14.86 5.59
C ASP A 401 -25.38 14.48 4.65
N ASP A 402 -25.14 15.26 3.59
CA ASP A 402 -24.07 15.01 2.62
C ASP A 402 -22.69 15.30 3.22
N ALA A 403 -22.54 16.42 3.93
CA ALA A 403 -21.32 16.75 4.67
C ALA A 403 -20.99 15.68 5.72
N ARG A 404 -22.00 15.23 6.47
CA ARG A 404 -21.84 14.16 7.47
C ARG A 404 -21.46 12.83 6.83
N ALA A 405 -22.08 12.47 5.71
CA ALA A 405 -21.74 11.27 4.97
C ALA A 405 -20.30 11.30 4.46
N ALA A 406 -19.86 12.45 3.92
CA ALA A 406 -18.48 12.64 3.46
C ALA A 406 -17.47 12.50 4.62
N MET A 407 -17.71 13.16 5.76
CA MET A 407 -16.85 13.05 6.94
C MET A 407 -16.82 11.62 7.49
N ASN A 408 -17.97 10.96 7.61
CA ASN A 408 -18.05 9.59 8.10
C ASN A 408 -17.34 8.59 7.17
N ALA A 409 -17.27 8.87 5.87
CA ALA A 409 -16.53 8.04 4.91
C ALA A 409 -15.02 8.34 4.90
N ALA A 410 -14.61 9.56 5.23
CA ALA A 410 -13.21 10.01 5.16
C ALA A 410 -12.46 9.93 6.50
N ASN A 411 -13.16 9.93 7.63
CA ASN A 411 -12.58 9.99 8.97
C ASN A 411 -12.81 8.67 9.73
N PRO A 412 -11.84 7.74 9.70
CA PRO A 412 -11.95 6.52 10.48
C PRO A 412 -11.90 6.81 11.97
N LYS A 413 -12.62 6.00 12.76
CA LYS A 413 -12.59 6.10 14.22
C LYS A 413 -11.42 5.33 14.83
N ILE A 414 -10.85 4.39 14.07
CA ILE A 414 -9.66 3.63 14.44
C ILE A 414 -8.72 3.49 13.26
N ILE A 415 -7.44 3.34 13.57
CA ILE A 415 -6.38 3.04 12.60
C ILE A 415 -5.55 1.86 13.13
N PRO A 416 -4.74 1.20 12.29
CA PRO A 416 -3.75 0.21 12.73
C PRO A 416 -2.62 0.86 13.54
N ARG A 417 -2.90 1.31 14.76
CA ARG A 417 -1.94 2.00 15.64
C ARG A 417 -0.73 1.10 15.89
N THR A 418 0.47 1.64 15.76
CA THR A 418 1.72 0.87 15.78
C THR A 418 1.88 0.06 17.06
N HIS A 419 1.54 0.64 18.21
CA HIS A 419 1.65 -0.04 19.51
C HIS A 419 0.71 -1.24 19.63
N GLN A 420 -0.54 -1.13 19.16
CA GLN A 420 -1.52 -2.22 19.20
C GLN A 420 -1.15 -3.33 18.24
N LEU A 421 -0.66 -2.96 17.04
CA LEU A 421 -0.17 -3.93 16.07
C LEU A 421 1.04 -4.71 16.62
N GLU A 422 1.97 -4.04 17.29
CA GLU A 422 3.13 -4.71 17.90
C GLU A 422 2.72 -5.61 19.08
N GLN A 423 1.77 -5.17 19.91
CA GLN A 423 1.19 -6.01 20.97
C GLN A 423 0.56 -7.28 20.38
N ALA A 424 -0.22 -7.16 19.30
CA ALA A 424 -0.81 -8.30 18.62
C ALA A 424 0.22 -9.23 17.98
N ILE A 425 1.30 -8.68 17.42
CA ILE A 425 2.42 -9.46 16.88
C ILE A 425 3.14 -10.22 17.99
N GLN A 426 3.37 -9.61 19.15
CA GLN A 426 4.02 -10.30 20.28
C GLN A 426 3.16 -11.43 20.83
N ALA A 427 1.86 -11.20 21.03
CA ALA A 427 0.94 -12.26 21.41
C ALA A 427 0.98 -13.43 20.41
N ALA A 428 1.00 -13.12 19.11
CA ALA A 428 1.09 -14.14 18.06
C ALA A 428 2.42 -14.91 18.06
N ILE A 429 3.54 -14.28 18.44
CA ILE A 429 4.83 -14.97 18.62
C ILE A 429 4.74 -16.02 19.74
N GLU A 430 3.93 -15.75 20.77
CA GLU A 430 3.68 -16.62 21.91
C GLU A 430 2.55 -17.65 21.66
N GLY A 431 1.92 -17.59 20.48
CA GLY A 431 0.87 -18.51 20.05
C GLY A 431 -0.56 -18.03 20.32
N ASP A 432 -0.75 -16.80 20.81
CA ASP A 432 -2.07 -16.18 20.95
C ASP A 432 -2.39 -15.28 19.75
N PHE A 433 -3.27 -15.75 18.88
CA PHE A 433 -3.71 -15.02 17.69
C PHE A 433 -4.95 -14.14 17.93
N ALA A 434 -5.59 -14.22 19.10
CA ALA A 434 -6.84 -13.51 19.36
C ALA A 434 -6.70 -11.98 19.22
N PRO A 435 -5.60 -11.32 19.68
CA PRO A 435 -5.43 -9.88 19.46
C PRO A 435 -5.32 -9.49 17.98
N ALA A 436 -4.60 -10.27 17.17
CA ALA A 436 -4.47 -10.02 15.73
C ALA A 436 -5.80 -10.22 15.00
N GLN A 437 -6.56 -11.26 15.37
CA GLN A 437 -7.91 -11.52 14.85
C GLN A 437 -8.89 -10.41 15.23
N ARG A 438 -8.81 -9.90 16.47
CA ARG A 438 -9.60 -8.75 16.91
C ARG A 438 -9.27 -7.51 16.07
N LEU A 439 -7.99 -7.15 15.93
CA LEU A 439 -7.58 -6.00 15.12
C LEU A 439 -8.06 -6.13 13.67
N ALA A 440 -7.82 -7.28 13.03
CA ALA A 440 -8.26 -7.52 11.65
C ALA A 440 -9.78 -7.39 11.48
N ARG A 441 -10.57 -7.89 12.46
CA ARG A 441 -12.04 -7.73 12.45
C ARG A 441 -12.44 -6.27 12.53
N VAL A 442 -11.97 -5.53 13.53
CA VAL A 442 -12.44 -4.16 13.76
C VAL A 442 -11.96 -3.22 12.66
N LEU A 443 -10.71 -3.37 12.20
CA LEU A 443 -10.14 -2.55 11.12
C LEU A 443 -10.72 -2.84 9.74
N SER A 444 -11.50 -3.93 9.57
CA SER A 444 -12.26 -4.18 8.34
C SER A 444 -13.50 -3.30 8.18
N ASP A 445 -13.91 -2.60 9.25
CA ASP A 445 -14.97 -1.60 9.25
C ASP A 445 -14.62 -0.46 10.25
N PRO A 446 -13.63 0.39 9.91
CA PRO A 446 -13.05 1.35 10.85
C PRO A 446 -13.99 2.51 11.21
N MET A 447 -15.20 2.54 10.63
CA MET A 447 -16.23 3.55 10.89
C MET A 447 -17.18 3.16 12.02
N HIS A 448 -17.34 1.86 12.25
CA HIS A 448 -18.31 1.30 13.19
C HIS A 448 -17.62 0.57 14.33
N LEU A 449 -17.55 1.24 15.49
CA LEU A 449 -17.01 0.65 16.71
C LEU A 449 -18.13 0.11 17.59
N SER A 450 -17.90 -1.09 18.11
CA SER A 450 -18.68 -1.62 19.22
C SER A 450 -18.19 -1.00 20.54
N PRO A 451 -19.03 -0.97 21.60
CA PRO A 451 -18.58 -0.53 22.92
C PRO A 451 -17.36 -1.31 23.44
N ASP A 452 -17.24 -2.58 23.07
CA ASP A 452 -16.15 -3.48 23.48
C ASP A 452 -14.84 -3.20 22.71
N ASP A 453 -14.85 -2.35 21.68
CA ASP A 453 -13.69 -2.04 20.85
C ASP A 453 -13.21 -0.57 20.99
N ILE A 454 -13.76 0.19 21.96
CA ILE A 454 -13.42 1.60 22.20
C ILE A 454 -11.97 1.77 22.65
N ASP A 455 -11.38 0.82 23.37
CA ASP A 455 -9.97 0.86 23.79
C ASP A 455 -9.00 0.96 22.61
N LEU A 456 -9.41 0.50 21.41
CA LEU A 456 -8.58 0.55 20.22
C LEU A 456 -8.45 1.96 19.62
N THR A 457 -9.30 2.92 20.02
CA THR A 457 -9.19 4.31 19.56
C THR A 457 -8.06 5.07 20.25
N ARG A 458 -7.59 4.59 21.41
CA ARG A 458 -6.68 5.31 22.28
C ARG A 458 -5.29 5.47 21.64
N PRO A 459 -4.68 6.67 21.67
CA PRO A 459 -3.28 6.86 21.30
C PRO A 459 -2.34 6.12 22.27
N PRO A 460 -1.09 5.80 21.89
CA PRO A 460 -0.15 5.10 22.77
C PRO A 460 0.14 5.89 24.06
N LEU A 461 0.27 5.19 25.19
CA LEU A 461 0.93 5.75 26.37
C LEU A 461 2.42 5.94 26.10
N THR A 462 3.10 6.79 26.86
CA THR A 462 4.55 7.05 26.67
C THR A 462 5.42 5.78 26.61
N HIS A 463 5.08 4.74 27.39
CA HIS A 463 5.83 3.48 27.40
C HIS A 463 5.41 2.49 26.31
N GLU A 464 4.32 2.76 25.59
CA GLU A 464 3.83 1.97 24.46
C GLU A 464 4.31 2.52 23.11
N ILE A 465 4.90 3.72 23.09
CA ILE A 465 5.41 4.34 21.87
C ILE A 465 6.47 3.46 21.24
N VAL A 466 6.22 3.05 20.00
CA VAL A 466 7.17 2.33 19.16
C VAL A 466 7.83 3.35 18.23
N PRO A 467 9.09 3.78 18.49
CA PRO A 467 9.69 4.90 17.78
C PRO A 467 10.06 4.56 16.33
N ASN A 468 10.34 3.28 16.06
CA ASN A 468 10.71 2.81 14.74
C ASN A 468 10.02 1.48 14.43
N THR A 469 9.64 1.34 13.17
CA THR A 469 9.17 0.11 12.54
C THR A 469 10.26 -0.43 11.63
N PHE A 470 10.26 -1.74 11.42
CA PHE A 470 11.33 -2.45 10.72
C PHE A 470 10.78 -3.15 9.48
N CYS A 471 11.55 -3.10 8.40
CA CYS A 471 11.46 -4.12 7.36
C CYS A 471 11.80 -5.44 8.05
N GLY A 472 10.84 -6.34 8.31
CA GLY A 472 11.11 -7.63 8.96
C GLY A 472 11.87 -8.62 8.06
N THR A 473 12.92 -8.11 7.40
CA THR A 473 13.68 -8.76 6.36
C THR A 473 14.51 -9.89 6.87
#